data_AF-A0A9P8PPR0-F1
#
_entry.id   AF-A0A9P8PPR0-F1
#
_cell.length_a   1.000
_cell.length_b   1.000
_cell.length_c   1.000
_cell.angle_alpha   90.00
_cell.angle_beta   90.00
_cell.angle_gamma   90.00
#
_symmetry.space_group_name_H-M   'P 1'
#
loop_
_entity.id
_entity.type
_entity.pdbx_description
1 polymer ?
#
loop_
_entity_poly.entity_id
_entity_poly.type
_entity_poly.pdbx_seq_one_letter_code
_entity_poly.pdbx_strand_id
1 'polypeptide(L)'
;MALKYKDLLPIGSALIIAGTFFFLGLLAGNLPYDFKTLYTQASDADFDNSLKHYQTWAQIPTVALHLLHSFIGLGFIGILIKLYKPSEDAKYFEYGSLLFYVIAFCIYLTNLRTGAESAVIGEWGEVDYKTGINVIAASEAMIAFLLLGVLLLQGGLYYGEWEFQQRLEAFNKEIAEEEATKSATESVSITSDESDEATETSEKQTKKTRQPKSEAPQRTPRKTRSSANKKK
;
A
#
# COMPACT_ATOMS: atom_id res chain seq x y z
N MET A 1 -3.90 -24.27 -5.47
CA MET A 1 -2.85 -23.23 -5.57
C MET A 1 -2.97 -22.35 -4.34
N ALA A 2 -1.95 -22.27 -3.49
CA ALA A 2 -2.02 -21.46 -2.27
C ALA A 2 -1.68 -20.00 -2.59
N LEU A 3 -2.53 -19.05 -2.15
CA LEU A 3 -2.25 -17.62 -2.27
C LEU A 3 -0.97 -17.26 -1.51
N LYS A 4 -0.02 -16.63 -2.20
CA LYS A 4 1.19 -16.09 -1.56
C LYS A 4 0.95 -14.64 -1.16
N TYR A 5 1.71 -14.16 -0.18
CA TYR A 5 1.61 -12.77 0.27
C TYR A 5 1.83 -11.74 -0.85
N LYS A 6 2.74 -12.02 -1.79
CA LYS A 6 2.98 -11.15 -2.94
C LYS A 6 1.72 -10.96 -3.80
N ASP A 7 0.86 -11.97 -3.86
CA ASP A 7 -0.40 -11.92 -4.62
C ASP A 7 -1.45 -11.02 -3.91
N LEU A 8 -1.27 -10.75 -2.62
CA LEU A 8 -2.14 -9.87 -1.83
C LEU A 8 -1.76 -8.38 -1.96
N LEU A 9 -0.54 -8.05 -2.38
CA LEU A 9 -0.09 -6.66 -2.47
C LEU A 9 -0.93 -5.81 -3.44
N PRO A 10 -1.25 -6.28 -4.67
CA PRO A 10 -2.12 -5.54 -5.57
C PRO A 10 -3.54 -5.39 -5.02
N ILE A 11 -4.04 -6.40 -4.32
CA ILE A 11 -5.35 -6.36 -3.64
C ILE A 11 -5.33 -5.29 -2.55
N GLY A 12 -4.24 -5.23 -1.76
CA GLY A 12 -4.03 -4.18 -0.78
C GLY A 12 -4.12 -2.79 -1.40
N SER A 13 -3.37 -2.53 -2.47
CA SER A 13 -3.43 -1.24 -3.18
C SER A 13 -4.84 -0.92 -3.70
N ALA A 14 -5.53 -1.90 -4.29
CA ALA A 14 -6.89 -1.71 -4.81
C ALA A 14 -7.89 -1.36 -3.69
N LEU A 15 -7.78 -2.01 -2.52
CA LEU A 15 -8.62 -1.72 -1.36
C LEU A 15 -8.36 -0.31 -0.79
N ILE A 16 -7.09 0.11 -0.71
CA ILE A 16 -6.74 1.47 -0.28
C ILE A 16 -7.35 2.49 -1.23
N ILE A 17 -7.15 2.31 -2.54
CA ILE A 17 -7.66 3.22 -3.57
C ILE A 17 -9.19 3.28 -3.54
N ALA A 18 -9.86 2.12 -3.49
CA ALA A 18 -11.31 2.03 -3.43
C ALA A 18 -11.89 2.73 -2.18
N GLY A 19 -11.34 2.44 -0.99
CA GLY A 19 -11.77 3.09 0.25
C GLY A 19 -11.53 4.60 0.24
N THR A 20 -10.39 5.05 -0.32
CA THR A 20 -10.03 6.47 -0.40
C THR A 20 -10.93 7.24 -1.37
N PHE A 21 -11.18 6.70 -2.57
CA PHE A 21 -12.07 7.33 -3.55
C PHE A 21 -13.54 7.31 -3.10
N PHE A 22 -14.00 6.25 -2.45
CA PHE A 22 -15.36 6.22 -1.89
C PHE A 22 -15.54 7.35 -0.87
N PHE A 23 -14.55 7.53 0.02
CA PHE A 23 -14.61 8.57 1.04
C PHE A 23 -14.54 9.98 0.43
N LEU A 24 -13.61 10.21 -0.50
CA LEU A 24 -13.56 11.47 -1.27
C LEU A 24 -14.86 11.74 -2.03
N GLY A 25 -15.50 10.70 -2.58
CA GLY A 25 -16.79 10.82 -3.27
C GLY A 25 -17.90 11.33 -2.36
N LEU A 26 -17.92 10.90 -1.09
CA LEU A 26 -18.88 11.45 -0.12
C LEU A 26 -18.62 12.93 0.19
N LEU A 27 -17.35 13.31 0.42
CA LEU A 27 -16.99 14.71 0.66
C LEU A 27 -17.33 15.58 -0.56
N ALA A 28 -17.12 15.07 -1.78
CA ALA A 28 -17.53 15.76 -3.00
C ALA A 28 -19.05 15.98 -3.08
N GLY A 29 -19.85 15.11 -2.46
CA GLY A 29 -21.30 15.28 -2.34
C GLY A 29 -21.70 16.41 -1.38
N ASN A 30 -20.89 16.69 -0.37
CA ASN A 30 -21.09 17.77 0.59
C ASN A 30 -20.58 19.13 0.07
N LEU A 31 -19.62 19.10 -0.85
CA LEU A 31 -18.96 20.29 -1.41
C LEU A 31 -19.92 21.39 -1.91
N PRO A 32 -21.07 21.12 -2.58
CA PRO A 32 -21.97 22.19 -3.02
C PRO A 32 -22.54 23.06 -1.88
N TYR A 33 -22.60 22.51 -0.66
CA TYR A 33 -23.09 23.19 0.54
C TYR A 33 -21.95 23.95 1.22
N ASP A 34 -20.82 23.27 1.41
CA ASP A 34 -19.64 23.83 2.06
C ASP A 34 -18.94 24.90 1.24
N PHE A 35 -18.97 24.78 -0.09
CA PHE A 35 -18.26 25.70 -0.95
C PHE A 35 -18.78 27.12 -0.80
N LYS A 36 -20.10 27.23 -0.64
CA LYS A 36 -20.76 28.53 -0.45
C LYS A 36 -20.41 29.16 0.88
N THR A 37 -20.33 28.37 1.95
CA THR A 37 -20.03 28.90 3.30
C THR A 37 -18.55 29.26 3.46
N LEU A 38 -17.64 28.51 2.83
CA LEU A 38 -16.20 28.64 3.04
C LEU A 38 -15.45 29.47 1.99
N TYR A 39 -15.84 29.39 0.71
CA TYR A 39 -15.08 29.97 -0.40
C TYR A 39 -15.77 31.17 -1.09
N THR A 40 -16.93 31.59 -0.59
CA THR A 40 -17.67 32.72 -1.15
C THR A 40 -18.10 33.70 -0.06
N GLN A 41 -18.63 34.87 -0.45
CA GLN A 41 -19.31 35.75 0.50
C GLN A 41 -20.69 35.16 0.81
N ALA A 42 -20.73 34.26 1.79
CA ALA A 42 -21.91 33.50 2.15
C ALA A 42 -23.04 34.39 2.68
N SER A 43 -24.25 34.19 2.16
CA SER A 43 -25.47 34.77 2.72
C SER A 43 -26.01 33.93 3.86
N ASP A 44 -26.94 34.48 4.65
CA ASP A 44 -27.64 33.72 5.70
C ASP A 44 -28.37 32.50 5.12
N ALA A 45 -28.94 32.62 3.92
CA ALA A 45 -29.60 31.52 3.24
C ALA A 45 -28.64 30.37 2.86
N ASP A 46 -27.36 30.67 2.60
CA ASP A 46 -26.35 29.65 2.30
C ASP A 46 -25.98 28.87 3.56
N PHE A 47 -25.83 29.56 4.70
CA PHE A 47 -25.64 28.92 5.99
C PHE A 47 -26.85 28.07 6.40
N ASP A 48 -28.06 28.56 6.19
CA ASP A 48 -29.28 27.79 6.49
C ASP A 48 -29.42 26.55 5.61
N ASN A 49 -28.98 26.63 4.35
CA ASN A 49 -28.94 25.48 3.45
C ASN A 49 -27.92 24.44 3.90
N SER A 50 -26.71 24.87 4.28
CA SER A 50 -25.68 23.97 4.83
C SER A 50 -26.11 23.34 6.16
N LEU A 51 -26.75 24.12 7.05
CA LEU A 51 -27.32 23.62 8.30
C LEU A 51 -28.33 22.49 8.06
N LYS A 52 -29.29 22.69 7.15
CA LYS A 52 -30.29 21.66 6.79
C LYS A 52 -29.65 20.41 6.18
N HIS A 53 -28.61 20.59 5.38
CA HIS A 53 -27.84 19.48 4.83
C HIS A 53 -27.21 18.65 5.93
N TYR A 54 -26.49 19.26 6.87
CA TYR A 54 -25.84 18.53 7.98
C TYR A 54 -26.84 17.92 8.97
N GLN A 55 -28.00 18.54 9.17
CA GLN A 55 -29.11 17.93 9.92
C GLN A 55 -29.59 16.64 9.25
N THR A 56 -29.75 16.66 7.93
CA THR A 56 -30.12 15.48 7.14
C THR A 56 -29.02 14.43 7.20
N TRP A 57 -27.76 14.85 7.08
CA TRP A 57 -26.59 13.97 7.13
C TRP A 57 -26.46 13.25 8.48
N ALA A 58 -26.69 13.95 9.60
CA ALA A 58 -26.65 13.34 10.94
C ALA A 58 -27.73 12.27 11.14
N GLN A 59 -28.83 12.35 10.39
CA GLN A 59 -29.99 11.46 10.47
C GLN A 59 -30.06 10.45 9.34
N ILE A 60 -28.96 10.22 8.60
CA ILE A 60 -28.93 9.26 7.51
C ILE A 60 -29.35 7.86 7.98
N PRO A 61 -30.00 7.06 7.12
CA PRO A 61 -30.35 5.69 7.47
C PRO A 61 -29.09 4.91 7.84
N THR A 62 -29.19 4.07 8.87
CA THR A 62 -28.07 3.29 9.40
C THR A 62 -27.38 2.46 8.31
N VAL A 63 -28.12 1.96 7.32
CA VAL A 63 -27.54 1.24 6.18
C VAL A 63 -26.50 2.09 5.42
N ALA A 64 -26.78 3.36 5.17
CA ALA A 64 -25.83 4.26 4.50
C ALA A 64 -24.59 4.52 5.37
N LEU A 65 -24.79 4.64 6.69
CA LEU A 65 -23.68 4.79 7.64
C LEU A 65 -22.79 3.55 7.68
N HIS A 66 -23.36 2.35 7.68
CA HIS A 66 -22.59 1.11 7.62
C HIS A 66 -21.85 0.96 6.30
N LEU A 67 -22.46 1.36 5.18
CA LEU A 67 -21.81 1.38 3.87
C LEU A 67 -20.55 2.26 3.93
N LEU A 68 -20.68 3.49 4.44
CA LEU A 68 -19.55 4.40 4.64
C LEU A 68 -18.42 3.77 5.44
N HIS A 69 -18.73 3.28 6.65
CA HIS A 69 -17.72 2.67 7.51
C HIS A 69 -17.13 1.40 6.92
N SER A 70 -17.89 0.64 6.13
CA SER A 70 -17.39 -0.56 5.44
C SER A 70 -16.32 -0.19 4.42
N PHE A 71 -16.54 0.83 3.60
CA PHE A 71 -15.54 1.28 2.61
C PHE A 71 -14.32 1.93 3.27
N ILE A 72 -14.50 2.69 4.35
CA ILE A 72 -13.37 3.18 5.16
C ILE A 72 -12.59 1.99 5.74
N GLY A 73 -13.30 0.99 6.25
CA GLY A 73 -12.72 -0.26 6.77
C GLY A 73 -11.94 -1.03 5.70
N LEU A 74 -12.43 -1.10 4.47
CA LEU A 74 -11.69 -1.69 3.34
C LEU A 74 -10.38 -0.95 3.08
N GLY A 75 -10.38 0.38 3.15
CA GLY A 75 -9.17 1.19 3.06
C GLY A 75 -8.14 0.77 4.12
N PHE A 76 -8.55 0.70 5.39
CA PHE A 76 -7.69 0.20 6.48
C PHE A 76 -7.19 -1.22 6.26
N ILE A 77 -8.05 -2.14 5.82
CA ILE A 77 -7.66 -3.52 5.51
C ILE A 77 -6.57 -3.54 4.44
N GLY A 78 -6.72 -2.73 3.38
CA GLY A 78 -5.71 -2.59 2.34
C GLY A 78 -4.36 -2.10 2.89
N ILE A 79 -4.38 -1.08 3.75
CA ILE A 79 -3.15 -0.58 4.41
C ILE A 79 -2.51 -1.68 5.26
N LEU A 80 -3.30 -2.39 6.08
CA LEU A 80 -2.80 -3.45 6.96
C LEU A 80 -2.18 -4.62 6.17
N ILE A 81 -2.75 -4.98 5.02
CA ILE A 81 -2.18 -5.99 4.12
C ILE A 81 -0.76 -5.57 3.70
N LYS A 82 -0.58 -4.32 3.25
CA LYS A 82 0.73 -3.84 2.77
C LYS A 82 1.72 -3.60 3.91
N LEU A 83 1.22 -3.33 5.12
CA LEU A 83 2.04 -3.07 6.31
C LEU A 83 2.62 -4.33 6.97
N TYR A 84 2.11 -5.53 6.65
CA TYR A 84 2.56 -6.75 7.31
C TYR A 84 4.04 -7.07 7.05
N LYS A 85 4.48 -6.90 5.81
CA LYS A 85 5.89 -7.04 5.38
C LYS A 85 6.20 -6.04 4.26
N PRO A 86 6.41 -4.76 4.60
CA PRO A 86 6.73 -3.74 3.60
C PRO A 86 8.13 -3.98 3.05
N SER A 87 8.34 -3.71 1.76
CA SER A 87 9.70 -3.61 1.21
C SER A 87 10.40 -2.36 1.74
N GLU A 88 11.74 -2.38 1.79
CA GLU A 88 12.52 -1.24 2.29
C GLU A 88 12.23 0.05 1.51
N ASP A 89 11.97 -0.08 0.22
CA ASP A 89 11.68 1.05 -0.68
C ASP A 89 10.23 1.56 -0.53
N ALA A 90 9.30 0.69 -0.12
CA ALA A 90 7.89 1.06 0.01
C ALA A 90 7.49 1.51 1.43
N LYS A 91 8.27 1.13 2.46
CA LYS A 91 7.85 1.28 3.86
C LYS A 91 7.40 2.70 4.23
N TYR A 92 8.09 3.74 3.75
CA TYR A 92 7.75 5.13 4.09
C TYR A 92 6.47 5.61 3.41
N PHE A 93 6.19 5.15 2.19
CA PHE A 93 4.94 5.45 1.52
C PHE A 93 3.76 4.74 2.19
N GLU A 94 3.94 3.52 2.68
CA GLU A 94 2.89 2.80 3.43
C GLU A 94 2.65 3.43 4.80
N TYR A 95 3.71 3.77 5.54
CA TYR A 95 3.57 4.47 6.83
C TYR A 95 2.94 5.86 6.67
N GLY A 96 3.34 6.61 5.64
CA GLY A 96 2.72 7.90 5.31
C GLY A 96 1.25 7.76 4.95
N SER A 97 0.90 6.73 4.15
CA SER A 97 -0.49 6.44 3.80
C SER A 97 -1.32 6.10 5.03
N LEU A 98 -0.79 5.25 5.93
CA LEU A 98 -1.44 4.94 7.21
C LEU A 98 -1.66 6.20 8.04
N LEU A 99 -0.63 7.04 8.18
CA LEU A 99 -0.72 8.27 8.98
C LEU A 99 -1.81 9.20 8.46
N PHE A 100 -1.80 9.51 7.17
CA PHE A 100 -2.82 10.39 6.58
C PHE A 100 -4.22 9.79 6.68
N TYR A 101 -4.37 8.49 6.46
CA TYR A 101 -5.67 7.82 6.54
C TYR A 101 -6.23 7.81 7.97
N VAL A 102 -5.38 7.58 8.98
CA VAL A 102 -5.77 7.63 10.40
C VAL A 102 -6.18 9.04 10.79
N ILE A 103 -5.39 10.07 10.43
CA ILE A 103 -5.73 11.46 10.77
C ILE A 103 -7.05 11.87 10.10
N ALA A 104 -7.24 11.52 8.82
CA ALA A 104 -8.48 11.75 8.10
C ALA A 104 -9.69 11.10 8.81
N PHE A 105 -9.53 9.85 9.24
CA PHE A 105 -10.57 9.14 9.97
C PHE A 105 -10.87 9.75 11.35
N CYS A 106 -9.85 10.20 12.09
CA CYS A 106 -10.03 10.88 13.36
C CYS A 106 -10.83 12.18 13.19
N ILE A 107 -10.46 13.02 12.22
CA ILE A 107 -11.18 14.28 11.95
C ILE A 107 -12.63 14.00 11.52
N TYR A 108 -12.84 12.94 10.73
CA TYR A 108 -14.19 12.49 10.38
C TYR A 108 -15.04 12.20 11.63
N LEU A 109 -14.50 11.44 12.58
CA LEU A 109 -15.23 11.10 13.80
C LEU A 109 -15.44 12.32 14.69
N THR A 110 -14.38 13.11 14.94
CA THR A 110 -14.43 14.17 15.95
C THR A 110 -15.09 15.44 15.45
N ASN A 111 -14.89 15.79 14.18
CA ASN A 111 -15.33 17.08 13.65
C ASN A 111 -16.55 16.94 12.76
N LEU A 112 -16.51 16.05 11.76
CA LEU A 112 -17.62 15.92 10.81
C LEU A 112 -18.84 15.24 11.47
N ARG A 113 -18.63 14.09 12.11
CA ARG A 113 -19.73 13.36 12.76
C ARG A 113 -20.31 14.12 13.95
N THR A 114 -19.47 14.55 14.89
CA THR A 114 -19.91 15.34 16.05
C THR A 114 -20.51 16.69 15.63
N GLY A 115 -19.91 17.36 14.63
CA GLY A 115 -20.43 18.64 14.14
C GLY A 115 -21.80 18.50 13.47
N ALA A 116 -22.03 17.43 12.72
CA ALA A 116 -23.36 17.14 12.18
C ALA A 116 -24.39 16.86 13.29
N GLU A 117 -23.99 16.21 14.38
CA GLU A 117 -24.86 16.04 15.55
C GLU A 117 -25.18 17.37 16.24
N SER A 118 -24.18 18.27 16.38
CA SER A 118 -24.40 19.65 16.84
C SER A 118 -25.39 20.42 15.96
N ALA A 119 -25.41 20.19 14.64
CA ALA A 119 -26.37 20.81 13.73
C ALA A 119 -27.83 20.42 14.02
N VAL A 120 -28.06 19.21 14.55
CA VAL A 120 -29.39 18.74 14.97
C VAL A 120 -29.75 19.26 16.35
N ILE A 121 -28.81 19.22 17.30
CA ILE A 121 -29.05 19.58 18.70
C ILE A 121 -29.18 21.11 18.85
N GLY A 122 -28.50 21.88 17.99
CA GLY A 122 -28.45 23.34 18.06
C GLY A 122 -27.41 23.88 19.06
N GLU A 123 -26.56 23.00 19.61
CA GLU A 123 -25.53 23.32 20.59
C GLU A 123 -24.14 23.34 19.92
N TRP A 124 -23.57 24.54 19.83
CA TRP A 124 -22.31 24.81 19.12
C TRP A 124 -21.15 25.19 20.05
N GLY A 125 -21.34 25.04 21.37
CA GLY A 125 -20.35 25.41 22.37
C GLY A 125 -20.17 26.94 22.47
N GLU A 126 -18.92 27.40 22.39
CA GLU A 126 -18.58 28.82 22.55
C GLU A 126 -18.76 29.66 21.27
N VAL A 127 -19.10 29.02 20.15
CA VAL A 127 -19.23 29.68 18.83
C VAL A 127 -20.67 29.71 18.36
N ASP A 128 -20.97 30.64 17.45
CA ASP A 128 -22.26 30.63 16.75
C ASP A 128 -22.34 29.50 15.72
N TYR A 129 -23.56 29.19 15.27
CA TYR A 129 -23.79 28.10 14.33
C TYR A 129 -23.08 28.31 12.98
N LYS A 130 -22.90 29.55 12.51
CA LYS A 130 -22.26 29.85 11.23
C LYS A 130 -20.77 29.50 11.27
N THR A 131 -20.13 29.88 12.37
CA THR A 131 -18.74 29.51 12.68
C THR A 131 -18.62 28.00 12.82
N GLY A 132 -19.55 27.35 13.52
CA GLY A 132 -19.61 25.89 13.64
C GLY A 132 -19.71 25.17 12.28
N ILE A 133 -20.60 25.63 11.40
CA ILE A 133 -20.73 25.11 10.03
C ILE A 133 -19.44 25.30 9.23
N ASN A 134 -18.77 26.44 9.36
CA ASN A 134 -17.48 26.67 8.72
C ASN A 134 -16.37 25.75 9.25
N VAL A 135 -16.40 25.39 10.54
CA VAL A 135 -15.47 24.40 11.12
C VAL A 135 -15.71 23.01 10.52
N ILE A 136 -16.96 22.62 10.30
CA ILE A 136 -17.30 21.36 9.61
C ILE A 136 -16.77 21.39 8.17
N ALA A 137 -17.11 22.41 7.39
CA ALA A 137 -16.66 22.57 6.01
C ALA A 137 -15.12 22.59 5.87
N ALA A 138 -14.43 23.30 6.75
CA ALA A 138 -12.97 23.33 6.78
C ALA A 138 -12.37 21.96 7.13
N SER A 139 -13.02 21.21 8.01
CA SER A 139 -12.62 19.84 8.36
C SER A 139 -12.76 18.90 7.16
N GLU A 140 -13.82 19.03 6.36
CA GLU A 140 -13.98 18.26 5.12
C GLU A 140 -12.86 18.55 4.12
N ALA A 141 -12.51 19.83 3.92
CA ALA A 141 -11.39 20.21 3.06
C ALA A 141 -10.05 19.63 3.54
N MET A 142 -9.83 19.60 4.87
CA MET A 142 -8.64 18.97 5.46
C MET A 142 -8.62 17.45 5.25
N ILE A 143 -9.75 16.77 5.45
CA ILE A 143 -9.88 15.33 5.17
C ILE A 143 -9.59 15.07 3.69
N ALA A 144 -10.17 15.85 2.78
CA ALA A 144 -9.95 15.71 1.35
C ALA A 144 -8.47 15.87 0.97
N PHE A 145 -7.78 16.85 1.55
CA PHE A 145 -6.34 17.04 1.36
C PHE A 145 -5.52 15.83 1.84
N LEU A 146 -5.81 15.29 3.02
CA LEU A 146 -5.14 14.11 3.56
C LEU A 146 -5.37 12.87 2.67
N LEU A 147 -6.60 12.65 2.22
CA LEU A 147 -6.96 11.54 1.34
C LEU A 147 -6.32 11.67 -0.05
N LEU A 148 -6.23 12.89 -0.60
CA LEU A 148 -5.43 13.16 -1.80
C LEU A 148 -3.95 12.82 -1.57
N GLY A 149 -3.42 13.13 -0.38
CA GLY A 149 -2.08 12.70 0.04
C GLY A 149 -1.91 11.17 -0.01
N VAL A 150 -2.90 10.41 0.46
CA VAL A 150 -2.89 8.93 0.34
C VAL A 150 -2.85 8.50 -1.12
N LEU A 151 -3.68 9.10 -1.99
CA LEU A 151 -3.67 8.78 -3.42
C LEU A 151 -2.33 9.12 -4.09
N LEU A 152 -1.71 10.25 -3.73
CA LEU A 152 -0.40 10.62 -4.24
C LEU A 152 0.68 9.63 -3.80
N LEU A 153 0.67 9.19 -2.54
CA LEU A 153 1.62 8.19 -2.06
C LEU A 153 1.43 6.83 -2.75
N GLN A 154 0.19 6.37 -2.90
CA GLN A 154 -0.11 5.10 -3.58
C GLN A 154 0.20 5.18 -5.08
N GLY A 155 -0.06 6.31 -5.73
CA GLY A 155 0.32 6.57 -7.12
C GLY A 155 1.83 6.65 -7.31
N GLY A 156 2.54 7.28 -6.38
CA GLY A 156 4.01 7.34 -6.36
C GLY A 156 4.65 5.95 -6.21
N LEU A 157 4.11 5.11 -5.32
CA LEU A 157 4.52 3.71 -5.19
C LEU A 157 4.31 2.93 -6.49
N TYR A 158 3.13 3.08 -7.10
CA TYR A 158 2.84 2.42 -8.37
C TYR A 158 3.81 2.85 -9.47
N TYR A 159 4.08 4.16 -9.58
CA TYR A 159 5.00 4.69 -10.57
C TYR A 159 6.43 4.18 -10.36
N GLY A 160 6.90 4.15 -9.10
CA GLY A 160 8.23 3.62 -8.76
C GLY A 160 8.38 2.14 -9.11
N GLU A 161 7.38 1.32 -8.80
CA GLU A 161 7.38 -0.11 -9.16
C GLU A 161 7.33 -0.30 -10.69
N TRP A 162 6.49 0.46 -11.39
CA TRP A 162 6.37 0.37 -12.85
C TRP A 162 7.69 0.74 -13.56
N GLU A 163 8.37 1.77 -13.08
CA GLU A 163 9.66 2.19 -13.62
C GLU A 163 10.76 1.16 -13.34
N PHE A 164 10.78 0.62 -12.12
CA PHE A 164 11.71 -0.44 -11.72
C PHE A 164 11.54 -1.71 -12.57
N GLN A 165 10.30 -2.14 -12.81
CA GLN A 165 10.00 -3.32 -13.63
C GLN A 165 10.52 -3.16 -15.06
N GLN A 166 10.34 -1.99 -15.68
CA GLN A 166 10.87 -1.75 -17.03
C GLN A 166 12.39 -1.82 -17.10
N ARG A 167 13.10 -1.29 -16.10
CA ARG A 167 14.57 -1.37 -16.04
C ARG A 167 15.04 -2.80 -15.86
N LEU A 168 14.36 -3.57 -15.01
CA LEU A 168 14.70 -4.96 -14.76
C LEU A 168 14.48 -5.83 -16.01
N GLU A 169 13.40 -5.60 -16.75
CA GLU A 169 13.15 -6.30 -18.02
C GLU A 169 14.20 -5.98 -19.09
N ALA A 170 14.62 -4.72 -19.20
CA ALA A 170 15.69 -4.33 -20.13
C ALA A 170 17.02 -5.00 -19.77
N PHE A 171 17.39 -4.99 -18.48
CA PHE A 171 18.61 -5.63 -17.98
C PHE A 171 18.60 -7.16 -18.17
N ASN A 172 17.47 -7.82 -17.94
CA ASN A 172 17.34 -9.26 -18.14
C ASN A 172 17.48 -9.66 -19.62
N LYS A 173 17.04 -8.79 -20.56
CA LYS A 173 17.23 -9.01 -22.00
C LYS A 173 18.71 -8.88 -22.39
N GLU A 174 19.39 -7.85 -21.87
CA GLU A 174 20.82 -7.66 -22.09
C GLU A 174 21.65 -8.87 -21.60
N ILE A 175 21.35 -9.37 -20.39
CA ILE A 175 21.99 -10.60 -19.88
C ILE A 175 21.69 -11.80 -20.78
N ALA A 176 20.45 -11.99 -21.22
CA ALA A 176 20.10 -13.11 -22.08
C ALA A 176 20.81 -13.06 -23.46
N GLU A 177 20.99 -11.85 -24.01
CA GLU A 177 21.74 -11.62 -25.25
C GLU A 177 23.25 -11.85 -25.05
N GLU A 178 23.81 -11.44 -23.92
CA GLU A 178 25.19 -11.75 -23.53
C GLU A 178 25.43 -13.24 -23.31
N GLU A 179 24.51 -13.94 -22.65
CA GLU A 179 24.60 -15.40 -22.45
C GLU A 179 24.48 -16.14 -23.79
N ALA A 180 23.62 -15.67 -24.70
CA ALA A 180 23.49 -16.23 -26.05
C ALA A 180 24.76 -15.98 -26.90
N THR A 181 25.38 -14.80 -26.81
CA THR A 181 26.63 -14.51 -27.52
C THR A 181 27.84 -15.22 -26.90
N LYS A 182 27.91 -15.38 -25.58
CA LYS A 182 28.94 -16.18 -24.90
C LYS A 182 28.82 -17.67 -25.26
N SER A 183 27.60 -18.22 -25.27
CA SER A 183 27.36 -19.61 -25.68
C SER A 183 27.63 -19.85 -27.17
N ALA A 184 27.34 -18.87 -28.05
CA ALA A 184 27.70 -18.93 -29.46
C ALA A 184 29.23 -18.85 -29.67
N THR A 185 29.94 -18.01 -28.90
CA THR A 185 31.40 -17.87 -28.99
C THR A 185 32.11 -19.12 -28.46
N GLU A 186 31.62 -19.75 -27.39
CA GLU A 186 32.10 -21.05 -26.92
C GLU A 186 31.87 -22.15 -27.97
N SER A 187 30.71 -22.17 -28.64
CA SER A 187 30.43 -23.17 -29.69
C SER A 187 31.35 -23.05 -30.92
N VAL A 188 31.83 -21.84 -31.24
CA VAL A 188 32.79 -21.60 -32.34
C VAL A 188 34.22 -21.99 -31.92
N SER A 189 34.59 -21.81 -30.63
CA SER A 189 35.90 -22.21 -30.11
C SER A 189 36.10 -23.73 -30.02
N ILE A 190 35.02 -24.51 -29.84
CA ILE A 190 35.08 -25.97 -29.83
C ILE A 190 35.30 -26.54 -31.25
N THR A 191 34.82 -25.86 -32.29
CA THR A 191 35.04 -26.29 -33.69
C THR A 191 36.44 -26.02 -34.25
N SER A 192 37.29 -25.24 -33.57
CA SER A 192 38.66 -24.96 -34.03
C SER A 192 39.73 -25.92 -33.50
N ASP A 193 39.43 -26.75 -32.49
CA ASP A 193 40.39 -27.72 -31.93
C ASP A 193 40.21 -29.15 -32.48
N GLU A 194 39.17 -29.43 -33.27
CA GLU A 194 38.83 -30.78 -33.76
C GLU A 194 39.29 -31.02 -35.22
N SER A 195 40.46 -30.52 -35.62
CA SER A 195 41.06 -30.81 -36.94
C SER A 195 42.37 -31.60 -36.91
N ASP A 196 42.85 -32.02 -35.74
CA ASP A 196 44.00 -32.92 -35.62
C ASP A 196 43.67 -34.01 -34.60
N GLU A 197 43.20 -35.16 -35.07
CA GLU A 197 43.60 -36.51 -34.62
C GLU A 197 42.52 -37.53 -35.06
N ALA A 198 42.80 -38.16 -36.21
CA ALA A 198 42.04 -39.28 -36.72
C ALA A 198 42.39 -40.57 -35.96
N THR A 199 41.42 -41.49 -35.99
CA THR A 199 41.54 -42.96 -35.87
C THR A 199 41.44 -43.56 -34.46
N GLU A 200 40.27 -44.12 -34.10
CA GLU A 200 40.06 -45.58 -34.03
C GLU A 200 38.67 -45.98 -33.46
N THR A 201 38.00 -46.85 -34.24
CA THR A 201 37.08 -47.95 -33.85
C THR A 201 35.81 -47.70 -33.01
N SER A 202 34.69 -47.70 -33.74
CA SER A 202 33.48 -48.54 -33.62
C SER A 202 33.16 -49.28 -32.31
N GLU A 203 31.89 -49.07 -31.91
CA GLU A 203 30.90 -50.03 -31.38
C GLU A 203 30.60 -50.14 -29.86
N LYS A 204 29.39 -49.66 -29.56
CA LYS A 204 28.32 -50.23 -28.71
C LYS A 204 28.43 -50.18 -27.18
N GLN A 205 27.68 -49.20 -26.67
CA GLN A 205 26.43 -49.36 -25.90
C GLN A 205 26.47 -50.00 -24.49
N THR A 206 26.13 -49.13 -23.54
CA THR A 206 25.28 -49.35 -22.34
C THR A 206 25.88 -50.16 -21.18
N LYS A 207 25.97 -49.54 -19.99
CA LYS A 207 24.88 -49.54 -18.97
C LYS A 207 25.42 -49.15 -17.57
N LYS A 208 24.65 -48.27 -16.91
CA LYS A 208 24.43 -48.12 -15.44
C LYS A 208 25.55 -47.59 -14.52
N THR A 209 25.23 -46.40 -13.99
CA THR A 209 25.10 -46.08 -12.54
C THR A 209 26.37 -45.90 -11.70
N ARG A 210 26.66 -44.61 -11.43
CA ARG A 210 27.53 -44.11 -10.36
C ARG A 210 27.02 -44.49 -8.96
N GLN A 211 27.83 -45.28 -8.25
CA GLN A 211 28.44 -45.09 -6.90
C GLN A 211 28.17 -43.78 -6.10
N PRO A 212 28.61 -43.64 -4.83
CA PRO A 212 28.81 -44.63 -3.74
C PRO A 212 28.45 -44.09 -2.31
N LYS A 213 28.59 -44.98 -1.31
CA LYS A 213 28.74 -44.72 0.15
C LYS A 213 30.05 -43.99 0.50
N SER A 214 30.04 -43.21 1.59
CA SER A 214 31.15 -43.00 2.56
C SER A 214 30.66 -42.00 3.64
N GLU A 215 30.35 -42.39 4.88
CA GLU A 215 31.23 -42.60 6.06
C GLU A 215 31.71 -41.30 6.75
N ALA A 216 31.27 -41.10 8.00
CA ALA A 216 31.69 -40.07 8.97
C ALA A 216 33.08 -40.46 9.60
N PRO A 217 33.77 -39.76 10.55
CA PRO A 217 33.23 -38.96 11.68
C PRO A 217 34.12 -37.78 12.21
N GLN A 218 33.60 -36.95 13.12
CA GLN A 218 34.09 -36.81 14.52
C GLN A 218 33.46 -35.62 15.28
N ARG A 219 33.45 -35.79 16.60
CA ARG A 219 32.65 -35.13 17.64
C ARG A 219 33.54 -34.31 18.60
N THR A 220 33.02 -33.14 19.03
CA THR A 220 33.05 -32.55 20.40
C THR A 220 34.39 -32.03 20.98
N PRO A 221 34.46 -31.24 22.09
CA PRO A 221 33.42 -30.83 23.05
C PRO A 221 33.40 -29.35 23.56
N ARG A 222 32.29 -29.09 24.26
CA ARG A 222 31.87 -28.03 25.19
C ARG A 222 32.80 -27.74 26.40
N LYS A 223 32.80 -26.48 26.90
CA LYS A 223 32.87 -26.06 28.34
C LYS A 223 32.24 -24.64 28.44
N THR A 224 31.10 -24.34 29.10
CA THR A 224 30.76 -24.22 30.55
C THR A 224 31.76 -23.34 31.33
N ARG A 225 31.44 -22.39 32.23
CA ARG A 225 30.23 -21.90 32.94
C ARG A 225 30.70 -20.70 33.83
N SER A 226 29.74 -19.99 34.45
CA SER A 226 29.86 -19.34 35.80
C SER A 226 30.49 -17.93 35.85
N SER A 227 30.16 -16.96 36.72
CA SER A 227 29.03 -16.56 37.58
C SER A 227 29.43 -15.20 38.19
N ALA A 228 28.45 -14.44 38.68
CA ALA A 228 28.52 -13.56 39.87
C ALA A 228 29.11 -12.12 39.80
N ASN A 229 28.18 -11.15 39.90
CA ASN A 229 27.99 -10.23 41.05
C ASN A 229 28.77 -8.90 41.15
N LYS A 230 28.00 -7.82 41.41
CA LYS A 230 28.13 -6.84 42.53
C LYS A 230 28.36 -5.34 42.16
N LYS A 231 27.37 -4.52 42.56
CA LYS A 231 27.40 -3.12 43.06
C LYS A 231 28.24 -2.06 42.33
N LYS A 232 27.58 -0.99 41.88
CA LYS A 232 27.46 0.29 42.61
C LYS A 232 26.33 1.12 42.03
#